data_AF-A0A1S3GXA8-F1
#
_entry.id   AF-A0A1S3GXA8-F1
#
_cell.length_a   1.000
_cell.length_b   1.000
_cell.length_c   1.000
_cell.angle_alpha   90.00
_cell.angle_beta   90.00
_cell.angle_gamma   90.00
#
_symmetry.space_group_name_H-M   'P 1'
#
loop_
_entity.id
_entity.type
_entity.pdbx_description
1 polymer ?
#
loop_
_entity_poly.entity_id
_entity_poly.type
_entity_poly.pdbx_seq_one_letter_code
_entity_poly.pdbx_strand_id
1 'polypeptide(L)'
;MALPALSVADIVPILTSTVIECHRAGLRNSAFSFAAMLMRPEYRNKIDAKYKKKIEGMVRRPYTTETEETTTPCPFCQFLLPECELLCPGCKNNIPYCIATVSFSVTLPAT
;
A
#
# COMPACT_ATOMS: atom_id res chain seq x y z
N MET A 1 25.57 -3.73 11.49
CA MET A 1 24.14 -4.05 11.70
C MET A 1 23.70 -4.90 10.52
N ALA A 2 23.73 -6.22 10.72
CA ALA A 2 23.38 -7.17 9.68
C ALA A 2 21.86 -7.11 9.46
N LEU A 3 21.47 -6.64 8.28
CA LEU A 3 20.14 -6.93 7.74
C LEU A 3 20.03 -8.46 7.64
N PRO A 4 19.11 -9.13 8.36
CA PRO A 4 18.92 -10.55 8.16
C PRO A 4 18.32 -10.70 6.77
N ALA A 5 18.99 -11.50 5.94
CA ALA A 5 18.46 -11.94 4.66
C ALA A 5 17.07 -12.55 4.90
N LEU A 6 16.05 -11.89 4.36
CA LEU A 6 14.70 -12.44 4.22
C LEU A 6 14.82 -13.73 3.40
N SER A 7 14.77 -14.88 4.06
CA SER A 7 14.62 -16.17 3.41
C SER A 7 13.27 -16.21 2.68
N VAL A 8 13.31 -16.50 1.38
CA VAL A 8 12.12 -16.62 0.50
C VAL A 8 11.15 -17.72 0.98
N ALA A 9 11.54 -18.52 1.98
CA ALA A 9 10.72 -19.54 2.62
C ALA A 9 9.55 -18.97 3.46
N ASP A 10 9.68 -17.75 4.00
CA ASP A 10 8.71 -17.13 4.91
C ASP A 10 7.74 -16.17 4.20
N ILE A 11 7.68 -16.21 2.87
CA ILE A 11 6.84 -15.30 2.08
C ILE A 11 5.34 -15.45 2.39
N VAL A 12 4.88 -16.66 2.73
CA VAL A 12 3.47 -16.94 3.03
C VAL A 12 3.00 -16.23 4.31
N PRO A 13 3.67 -16.36 5.47
CA PRO A 13 3.27 -15.62 6.66
C PRO A 13 3.41 -14.10 6.50
N ILE A 14 4.42 -13.62 5.75
CA ILE A 14 4.57 -12.18 5.44
C ILE A 14 3.39 -11.68 4.62
N LEU A 15 3.08 -12.30 3.49
CA LEU A 15 1.95 -11.88 2.67
C LEU A 15 0.62 -12.02 3.41
N THR A 16 0.48 -13.02 4.28
CA THR A 16 -0.73 -13.19 5.09
C THR A 16 -0.91 -12.02 6.06
N SER A 17 0.15 -11.58 6.74
CA SER A 17 0.08 -10.40 7.61
C SER A 17 -0.16 -9.13 6.79
N THR A 18 0.47 -8.98 5.62
CA THR A 18 0.22 -7.87 4.70
C THR A 18 -1.25 -7.78 4.30
N VAL A 19 -1.87 -8.89 3.88
CA VAL A 19 -3.30 -8.90 3.51
C VAL A 19 -4.18 -8.51 4.69
N ILE A 20 -3.87 -8.97 5.89
CA ILE A 20 -4.62 -8.63 7.11
C ILE A 20 -4.52 -7.12 7.41
N GLU A 21 -3.31 -6.56 7.38
CA GLU A 21 -3.10 -5.15 7.69
C GLU A 21 -3.64 -4.23 6.60
N CYS A 22 -3.47 -4.55 5.31
CA CYS A 22 -4.10 -3.80 4.22
C CYS A 22 -5.64 -3.81 4.34
N HIS A 23 -6.22 -4.95 4.71
CA HIS A 23 -7.66 -5.06 4.92
C HIS A 23 -8.14 -4.22 6.12
N ARG A 24 -7.36 -4.16 7.21
CA ARG A 24 -7.65 -3.32 8.38
C ARG A 24 -7.50 -1.83 8.08
N ALA A 25 -6.52 -1.46 7.25
CA ALA A 25 -6.28 -0.08 6.81
C ALA A 25 -7.29 0.42 5.75
N GLY A 26 -8.15 -0.46 5.23
CA GLY A 26 -9.10 -0.09 4.17
C GLY A 26 -8.50 -0.05 2.76
N LEU A 27 -7.26 -0.50 2.57
CA LEU A 27 -6.57 -0.62 1.28
C LEU A 27 -6.98 -1.93 0.58
N ARG A 28 -8.21 -1.95 0.07
CA ARG A 28 -8.89 -3.17 -0.43
C ARG A 28 -8.34 -3.72 -1.75
N ASN A 29 -7.91 -2.90 -2.71
CA ASN A 29 -7.26 -3.37 -3.95
C ASN A 29 -5.86 -3.89 -3.67
N SER A 30 -5.09 -3.21 -2.82
CA SER A 30 -3.78 -3.68 -2.38
C SER A 30 -3.91 -5.04 -1.68
N ALA A 31 -4.85 -5.16 -0.75
CA ALA A 31 -5.17 -6.43 -0.09
C ALA A 31 -5.58 -7.52 -1.11
N PHE A 32 -6.39 -7.18 -2.12
CA PHE A 32 -6.77 -8.11 -3.19
C PHE A 32 -5.56 -8.60 -4.00
N SER A 33 -4.64 -7.71 -4.39
CA SER A 33 -3.45 -8.06 -5.18
C SER A 33 -2.58 -9.09 -4.45
N PHE A 34 -2.29 -8.85 -3.17
CA PHE A 34 -1.53 -9.78 -2.33
C PHE A 34 -2.31 -11.07 -2.04
N ALA A 35 -3.63 -10.98 -1.82
CA ALA A 35 -4.50 -12.14 -1.62
C ALA A 35 -4.55 -13.05 -2.88
N ALA A 36 -4.61 -12.46 -4.06
CA ALA A 36 -4.57 -13.17 -5.34
C ALA A 36 -3.23 -13.88 -5.54
N MET A 37 -2.12 -13.26 -5.11
CA MET A 37 -0.81 -13.90 -5.11
C MET A 37 -0.76 -15.13 -4.20
N LEU A 38 -1.35 -15.05 -3.01
CA LEU A 38 -1.45 -16.17 -2.06
C LEU A 38 -2.34 -17.31 -2.56
N MET A 39 -3.32 -17.05 -3.42
CA MET A 39 -4.19 -18.08 -3.99
C MET A 39 -3.52 -18.95 -5.06
N ARG A 40 -2.32 -18.60 -5.50
CA ARG A 40 -1.54 -19.40 -6.44
C ARG A 40 -1.21 -20.78 -5.83
N PRO A 41 -1.17 -21.87 -6.63
CA PRO A 41 -1.06 -23.23 -6.13
C PRO A 41 0.21 -23.49 -5.30
N GLU A 42 1.28 -22.73 -5.54
CA GLU A 42 2.56 -22.84 -4.83
C GLU A 42 2.47 -22.40 -3.36
N TYR A 43 1.58 -21.45 -3.07
CA TYR A 43 1.40 -20.85 -1.74
C TYR A 43 0.12 -21.30 -1.05
N ARG A 44 -0.95 -21.60 -1.80
CA ARG A 44 -2.30 -21.94 -1.28
C ARG A 44 -2.34 -23.10 -0.29
N ASN A 45 -1.42 -24.07 -0.41
CA ASN A 45 -1.34 -25.24 0.48
C ASN A 45 -0.55 -24.95 1.78
N LYS A 46 0.21 -23.85 1.81
CA LYS A 46 1.02 -23.42 2.95
C LYS A 46 0.29 -22.40 3.84
N ILE A 47 -0.89 -21.93 3.42
CA ILE A 47 -1.73 -21.00 4.19
C ILE A 47 -2.51 -21.79 5.24
N ASP A 48 -2.47 -21.33 6.49
CA ASP A 48 -3.29 -21.86 7.57
C ASP A 48 -4.79 -21.78 7.23
N ALA A 49 -5.52 -22.87 7.47
CA ALA A 49 -6.96 -22.98 7.23
C ALA A 49 -7.77 -21.86 7.89
N LYS A 50 -7.28 -21.30 9.00
CA LYS A 50 -7.88 -20.16 9.71
C LYS A 50 -8.02 -18.92 8.81
N TYR A 51 -6.99 -18.60 8.02
CA TYR A 51 -6.96 -17.41 7.17
C TYR A 51 -7.39 -17.71 5.74
N LYS A 52 -7.19 -18.95 5.27
CA LYS A 52 -7.48 -19.38 3.89
C LYS A 52 -8.89 -19.03 3.44
N LYS A 53 -9.93 -19.34 4.22
CA LYS A 53 -11.33 -19.03 3.86
C LYS A 53 -11.58 -17.52 3.72
N LYS A 54 -10.95 -16.71 4.56
CA LYS A 54 -11.10 -15.25 4.55
C LYS A 54 -10.45 -14.63 3.32
N ILE A 55 -9.24 -15.10 2.98
CA ILE A 55 -8.52 -14.68 1.77
C ILE A 55 -9.26 -15.15 0.51
N GLU A 56 -9.79 -16.38 0.48
CA GLU A 56 -10.60 -16.89 -0.66
C GLU A 56 -11.85 -16.04 -0.86
N GLY A 57 -12.55 -15.68 0.22
CA GLY A 57 -13.69 -14.78 0.17
C GLY A 57 -13.35 -13.40 -0.40
N MET A 58 -12.19 -12.86 -0.01
CA MET A 58 -11.70 -11.56 -0.48
C MET A 58 -11.39 -11.54 -1.99
N VAL A 59 -10.76 -12.60 -2.50
CA VAL A 59 -10.46 -12.72 -3.94
C VAL A 59 -11.71 -12.97 -4.77
N ARG A 60 -12.68 -13.72 -4.23
CA ARG A 60 -13.92 -14.07 -4.95
C ARG A 60 -14.90 -12.90 -5.08
N ARG A 61 -14.90 -11.97 -4.12
CA ARG A 61 -15.67 -10.73 -4.17
C ARG A 61 -14.76 -9.55 -3.83
N PRO A 62 -13.99 -9.04 -4.81
CA PRO A 62 -13.19 -7.85 -4.60
C PRO A 62 -14.14 -6.67 -4.33
N TYR A 63 -13.97 -6.07 -3.16
CA TYR A 63 -14.58 -4.77 -2.87
C TYR A 63 -13.62 -3.71 -3.42
N THR A 64 -13.94 -3.12 -4.56
CA THR A 64 -13.07 -2.16 -5.28
C THR A 64 -13.06 -0.75 -4.66
N THR A 65 -13.76 -0.53 -3.57
CA THR A 65 -13.77 0.76 -2.86
C THR A 65 -12.50 0.88 -2.02
N GLU A 66 -11.40 1.28 -2.63
CA GLU A 66 -10.29 1.88 -1.89
C GLU A 66 -10.59 3.35 -1.62
N THR A 67 -10.24 3.82 -0.44
CA THR A 67 -10.20 5.26 -0.18
C THR A 67 -9.12 5.83 -1.10
N GLU A 68 -9.54 6.66 -2.05
CA GLU A 68 -8.60 7.38 -2.91
C GLU A 68 -7.67 8.22 -2.03
N GLU A 69 -6.38 8.19 -2.34
CA GLU A 69 -5.38 8.96 -1.61
C GLU A 69 -5.73 10.46 -1.70
N THR A 70 -5.57 11.16 -0.59
CA THR A 70 -5.77 12.60 -0.52
C THR A 70 -4.86 13.30 -1.53
N THR A 71 -5.45 14.10 -2.42
CA THR A 71 -4.67 14.89 -3.38
C THR A 71 -4.29 16.24 -2.77
N THR A 72 -3.04 16.64 -2.95
CA THR A 72 -2.48 17.92 -2.49
C THR A 72 -1.90 18.70 -3.67
N PRO A 73 -1.88 20.05 -3.64
CA PRO A 73 -1.40 20.86 -4.75
C PRO A 73 0.13 20.97 -4.78
N CYS A 74 0.77 20.71 -5.92
CA CYS A 74 2.21 20.89 -6.15
C CYS A 74 2.73 22.30 -5.74
N PRO A 75 3.93 22.44 -5.13
CA PRO A 75 4.45 23.76 -4.71
C PRO A 75 4.82 24.66 -5.89
N PHE A 76 5.14 24.06 -7.04
CA PHE A 76 5.71 24.77 -8.18
C PHE A 76 4.66 25.15 -9.22
N CYS A 77 3.66 24.28 -9.42
CA CYS A 77 2.68 24.44 -10.49
C CYS A 77 1.23 24.25 -10.05
N GLN A 78 0.98 24.04 -8.74
CA GLN A 78 -0.35 23.84 -8.15
C GLN A 78 -1.16 22.66 -8.72
N PHE A 79 -0.52 21.79 -9.49
CA PHE A 79 -1.13 20.55 -9.98
C PHE A 79 -1.52 19.65 -8.80
N LEU A 80 -2.76 19.16 -8.80
CA LEU A 80 -3.27 18.23 -7.78
C LEU A 80 -2.67 16.85 -8.01
N LEU A 81 -1.95 16.33 -7.03
CA LEU A 81 -1.30 15.02 -7.07
C LEU A 81 -1.49 14.28 -5.74
N PRO A 82 -1.44 12.93 -5.72
CA PRO A 82 -1.56 12.14 -4.50
C PRO A 82 -0.48 12.52 -3.48
N GLU A 83 -0.81 12.57 -2.19
CA GLU A 83 0.14 12.97 -1.13
C GLU A 83 1.44 12.15 -1.10
N CYS A 84 1.39 10.90 -1.55
CA CYS A 84 2.55 10.00 -1.64
C CYS A 84 3.46 10.26 -2.87
N GLU A 85 3.05 11.09 -3.83
CA GLU A 85 3.78 11.29 -5.09
C GLU A 85 4.79 12.45 -5.01
N LEU A 86 6.08 12.11 -4.99
CA LEU A 86 7.16 13.09 -4.83
C LEU A 86 7.72 13.64 -6.14
N LEU A 87 7.18 13.23 -7.28
CA LEU A 87 7.57 13.74 -8.59
C LEU A 87 6.34 14.30 -9.26
N CYS A 88 6.31 15.61 -9.48
CA CYS A 88 5.14 16.22 -10.11
C CYS A 88 5.10 15.85 -11.62
N PRO A 89 4.02 15.22 -12.13
CA PRO A 89 3.91 14.91 -13.56
C PRO A 89 3.79 16.16 -14.44
N GLY A 90 3.23 17.26 -13.90
CA GLY A 90 3.12 18.55 -14.60
C GLY A 90 4.47 19.24 -14.84
N CYS A 91 5.20 19.58 -13.77
CA CYS A 91 6.45 20.34 -13.87
C CYS A 91 7.73 19.48 -13.85
N LYS A 92 7.62 18.16 -13.67
CA LYS A 92 8.74 17.19 -13.61
C LYS A 92 9.78 17.48 -12.53
N ASN A 93 9.45 18.33 -11.54
CA ASN A 93 10.31 18.62 -10.40
C ASN A 93 10.05 17.62 -9.27
N ASN A 94 11.12 17.32 -8.52
CA ASN A 94 11.03 16.56 -7.29
C ASN A 94 10.48 17.47 -6.17
N ILE A 95 9.48 16.94 -5.47
CA ILE A 95 8.69 17.67 -4.51
C ILE A 95 9.33 17.52 -3.12
N PRO A 96 9.67 18.62 -2.43
CA PRO A 96 10.22 18.54 -1.09
C PRO A 96 9.19 17.99 -0.10
N TYR A 97 9.61 17.05 0.75
CA TYR A 97 8.79 16.45 1.80
C TYR A 97 9.53 16.47 3.13
N CYS A 98 8.78 16.46 4.24
CA CYS A 98 9.35 16.40 5.56
C CYS A 98 9.44 14.94 6.03
N ILE A 99 10.62 14.48 6.45
CA ILE A 99 10.81 13.10 6.90
C ILE A 99 10.12 12.80 8.24
N ALA A 100 9.80 13.85 9.03
CA ALA A 100 9.17 13.71 10.33
C ALA A 100 7.64 13.63 10.24
N THR A 101 7.02 14.38 9.31
CA THR A 101 5.56 14.33 9.10
C THR A 101 5.16 13.36 8.00
N VAL A 102 6.10 13.00 7.10
CA VAL A 102 5.86 12.15 5.91
C VAL A 102 4.76 12.73 5.00
N SER A 103 4.42 14.01 5.20
CA SER A 103 3.46 14.74 4.39
C SER A 103 4.21 15.64 3.43
N PHE A 104 3.61 15.84 2.25
CA PHE A 104 3.99 16.93 1.38
C PHE A 104 3.67 18.26 2.08
N SER A 105 4.69 18.86 2.71
CA SER A 105 4.53 20.06 3.51
C SER A 105 4.43 21.30 2.62
N VAL A 106 3.22 21.61 2.12
CA VAL A 106 2.85 22.99 1.77
C VAL A 106 1.49 23.32 2.38
N THR A 107 1.44 23.27 3.70
CA THR A 107 0.70 24.30 4.44
C THR A 107 1.72 25.21 5.11
N LEU A 108 2.29 26.15 4.34
CA LEU A 108 2.33 27.51 4.86
C LEU A 108 1.19 28.22 4.13
N PRO A 109 0.17 28.68 4.87
CA PRO A 109 0.43 29.87 5.69
C PRO A 109 -0.23 29.80 7.07
N ALA A 110 0.55 30.12 8.10
CA ALA A 110 0.02 30.93 9.18
C ALA A 110 1.03 32.06 9.38
N THR A 111 0.58 33.27 9.04
CA THR A 111 1.07 34.54 9.59
C THR A 111 1.59 34.43 11.01
#